data_AF-A0A8R1INM4-F1
#
_entry.id   AF-A0A8R1INM4-F1
#
_cell.length_a   1.000
_cell.length_b   1.000
_cell.length_c   1.000
_cell.angle_alpha   90.00
_cell.angle_beta   90.00
_cell.angle_gamma   90.00
#
_symmetry.space_group_name_H-M   'P 1'
#
loop_
_entity.id
_entity.type
_entity.pdbx_description
1 polymer ?
#
loop_
_entity_poly.entity_id
_entity_poly.type
_entity_poly.pdbx_seq_one_letter_code
_entity_poly.pdbx_strand_id
1 'polypeptide(L)'
;MPSEVPTDTALVKAAPAKETCPQTVGHTAPRRARNSSTTQSLLEELLNTVKATASATGKRSSTNMAGQPPAKRQQHTAICVFCGEHHSAVMCERFKSSAQRWGILGAKGLCHSCGGKHQQATCNKRDRKCQVCKKPHLSALCQAYLTEETITAAITKPSKAASDTTVKEQEGHNQA
;
A
#
# COMPACT_ATOMS: atom_id res chain seq x y z
N MET A 1 53.31 23.17 3.81
CA MET A 1 53.39 23.69 2.43
C MET A 1 51.97 23.82 1.90
N PRO A 2 51.29 24.98 2.07
CA PRO A 2 49.98 25.19 1.48
C PRO A 2 50.14 25.69 0.04
N SER A 3 49.77 24.87 -0.93
CA SER A 3 49.69 25.25 -2.34
C SER A 3 48.24 25.54 -2.70
N GLU A 4 47.92 26.83 -2.65
CA GLU A 4 47.32 27.62 -3.73
C GLU A 4 46.11 27.00 -4.48
N VAL A 5 44.95 27.61 -4.23
CA VAL A 5 43.80 27.72 -5.15
C VAL A 5 44.23 28.43 -6.44
N PRO A 6 43.49 28.29 -7.58
CA PRO A 6 42.56 29.39 -7.90
C PRO A 6 41.33 29.06 -8.80
N THR A 7 40.44 30.06 -8.88
CA THR A 7 39.53 30.49 -9.98
C THR A 7 38.32 29.61 -10.29
N ASP A 8 37.11 29.97 -9.84
CA ASP A 8 36.15 30.92 -10.47
C ASP A 8 35.94 30.69 -11.96
N THR A 9 34.75 30.25 -12.38
CA THR A 9 34.11 30.67 -13.64
C THR A 9 32.63 30.26 -13.67
N ALA A 10 31.79 31.30 -13.61
CA ALA A 10 30.55 31.52 -14.36
C ALA A 10 29.39 30.51 -14.26
N LEU A 11 28.47 30.88 -13.36
CA LEU A 11 27.03 31.00 -13.57
C LEU A 11 26.66 31.39 -15.02
N VAL A 12 25.94 30.51 -15.74
CA VAL A 12 25.13 30.93 -16.91
C VAL A 12 23.66 30.70 -16.59
N LYS A 13 23.02 31.82 -16.26
CA LYS A 13 21.59 31.97 -15.99
C LYS A 13 20.91 32.23 -17.34
N ALA A 14 20.31 31.21 -17.95
CA ALA A 14 19.50 31.40 -19.15
C ALA A 14 18.08 31.83 -18.75
N ALA A 15 17.68 33.01 -19.24
CA ALA A 15 16.39 33.63 -19.06
C ALA A 15 15.29 32.97 -19.95
N PRO A 16 14.01 33.13 -19.61
CA PRO A 16 12.89 32.54 -20.35
C PRO A 16 12.58 33.29 -21.65
N ALA A 17 12.50 32.53 -22.74
CA ALA A 17 11.96 33.01 -24.00
C ALA A 17 10.48 33.38 -23.84
N LYS A 18 10.18 34.63 -24.19
CA LYS A 18 8.84 35.17 -24.34
C LYS A 18 8.50 35.06 -25.83
N GLU A 19 7.52 34.24 -26.19
CA GLU A 19 6.90 34.32 -27.51
C GLU A 19 5.38 34.22 -27.37
N THR A 20 4.79 35.42 -27.34
CA THR A 20 3.74 35.87 -28.25
C THR A 20 2.57 34.92 -28.54
N CYS A 21 1.43 35.22 -27.90
CA CYS A 21 0.11 34.95 -28.48
C CYS A 21 -0.07 35.77 -29.78
N PRO A 22 -0.67 35.18 -30.83
CA PRO A 22 -1.60 35.91 -31.67
C PRO A 22 -3.04 35.53 -31.33
N GLN A 23 -3.83 36.58 -31.19
CA GLN A 23 -5.26 36.55 -30.94
C GLN A 23 -6.02 36.04 -32.18
N THR A 24 -7.08 35.29 -31.90
CA THR A 24 -8.40 35.32 -32.56
C THR A 24 -8.44 35.53 -34.08
N VAL A 25 -8.70 34.45 -34.82
CA VAL A 25 -9.50 34.51 -36.04
C VAL A 25 -10.85 33.87 -35.78
N GLY A 26 -11.88 34.70 -35.80
CA GLY A 26 -13.27 34.29 -35.71
C GLY A 26 -13.68 33.56 -36.98
N HIS A 27 -13.95 32.27 -36.87
CA HIS A 27 -14.70 31.52 -37.85
C HIS A 27 -16.10 31.29 -37.27
N THR A 28 -17.06 32.09 -37.72
CA THR A 28 -18.49 31.84 -37.50
C THR A 28 -18.86 30.55 -38.24
N ALA A 29 -18.84 29.43 -37.52
CA ALA A 29 -19.37 28.17 -38.01
C ALA A 29 -20.90 28.28 -38.17
N PRO A 30 -21.49 27.68 -39.21
CA PRO A 30 -22.93 27.66 -39.39
C PRO A 30 -23.59 26.93 -38.21
N ARG A 31 -24.55 27.59 -37.58
CA ARG A 31 -25.45 27.03 -36.56
C ARG A 31 -26.29 25.92 -37.21
N ARG A 32 -25.72 24.73 -37.34
CA ARG A 32 -26.49 23.55 -37.74
C ARG A 32 -27.34 23.18 -36.54
N ALA A 33 -28.62 23.49 -36.62
CA ALA A 33 -29.63 23.04 -35.68
C ALA A 33 -29.54 21.51 -35.57
N ARG A 34 -28.85 21.02 -34.53
CA ARG A 34 -28.91 19.61 -34.15
C ARG A 34 -30.30 19.41 -33.57
N ASN A 35 -31.13 18.73 -34.35
CA ASN A 35 -32.20 17.86 -33.91
C ASN A 35 -31.99 17.35 -32.47
N SER A 36 -32.53 18.09 -31.51
CA SER A 36 -32.42 17.87 -30.07
C SER A 36 -33.07 16.55 -29.64
N SER A 37 -33.98 16.00 -30.46
CA SER A 37 -34.70 14.76 -30.17
C SER A 37 -33.78 13.54 -30.16
N THR A 38 -32.86 13.41 -31.12
CA THR A 38 -31.97 12.24 -31.20
C THR A 38 -31.00 12.20 -30.02
N THR A 39 -30.49 13.35 -29.60
CA THR A 39 -29.63 13.44 -28.40
C THR A 39 -30.40 13.22 -27.10
N GLN A 40 -31.69 13.59 -27.05
CA GLN A 40 -32.55 13.33 -25.90
C GLN A 40 -32.90 11.84 -25.77
N SER A 41 -33.24 11.17 -26.87
CA SER A 41 -33.51 9.71 -26.84
C SER A 41 -32.29 8.89 -26.43
N LEU A 42 -31.10 9.23 -26.95
CA LEU A 42 -29.86 8.54 -26.56
C LEU A 42 -29.51 8.76 -25.08
N LEU A 43 -29.80 9.95 -24.54
CA LEU A 43 -29.56 10.23 -23.12
C LEU A 43 -30.52 9.42 -22.22
N GLU A 44 -31.78 9.29 -22.62
CA GLU A 44 -32.78 8.53 -21.87
C GLU A 44 -32.50 7.02 -21.88
N GLU A 45 -32.03 6.48 -23.01
CA GLU A 45 -31.59 5.08 -23.12
C GLU A 45 -30.41 4.80 -22.17
N LEU A 46 -29.39 5.65 -22.17
CA LEU A 46 -28.24 5.51 -21.27
C LEU A 46 -28.64 5.57 -19.78
N LEU A 47 -29.57 6.45 -19.41
CA LEU A 47 -30.07 6.54 -18.04
C LEU A 47 -30.82 5.27 -17.61
N ASN A 48 -31.57 4.66 -18.51
CA ASN A 48 -32.28 3.40 -18.25
C ASN A 48 -31.30 2.22 -18.12
N THR A 49 -30.25 2.17 -18.94
CA THR A 49 -29.19 1.15 -18.82
C THR A 49 -28.42 1.27 -17.51
N VAL A 50 -28.12 2.49 -17.04
CA VAL A 50 -27.43 2.71 -15.76
C VAL A 50 -28.31 2.30 -14.57
N LYS A 51 -29.62 2.59 -14.62
CA LYS A 51 -30.58 2.15 -13.56
C LYS A 51 -30.73 0.63 -13.51
N ALA A 52 -30.76 -0.03 -14.66
CA ALA A 52 -30.81 -1.50 -14.75
C ALA A 52 -29.54 -2.15 -14.20
N THR A 53 -28.36 -1.60 -14.51
CA THR A 53 -27.06 -2.12 -14.05
C THR A 53 -26.77 -1.80 -12.58
N ALA A 54 -27.30 -0.71 -12.03
CA ALA A 54 -27.23 -0.39 -10.60
C ALA A 54 -27.96 -1.43 -9.71
N SER A 55 -29.00 -2.08 -10.24
CA SER A 55 -29.73 -3.14 -9.55
C SER A 55 -29.04 -4.52 -9.63
N ALA A 56 -28.21 -4.73 -10.65
CA ALA A 56 -27.43 -5.96 -10.85
C ALA A 56 -26.11 -5.97 -10.08
N THR A 57 -25.61 -4.81 -9.65
CA THR A 57 -24.42 -4.72 -8.78
C THR A 57 -24.88 -4.85 -7.34
N GLY A 58 -25.03 -6.10 -6.90
CA GLY A 58 -25.61 -6.46 -5.60
C GLY A 58 -25.16 -5.58 -4.44
N LYS A 59 -26.15 -5.00 -3.76
CA LYS A 59 -25.99 -4.53 -2.39
C LYS A 59 -25.39 -5.68 -1.59
N ARG A 60 -24.14 -5.55 -1.16
CA ARG A 60 -23.58 -6.45 -0.16
C ARG A 60 -24.33 -6.14 1.14
N SER A 61 -25.48 -6.79 1.32
CA SER A 61 -26.17 -6.82 2.60
C SER A 61 -25.19 -7.42 3.60
N SER A 62 -24.60 -6.55 4.40
CA SER A 62 -23.86 -6.95 5.60
C SER A 62 -24.91 -7.46 6.58
N THR A 63 -25.27 -8.73 6.44
CA THR A 63 -26.14 -9.42 7.39
C THR A 63 -25.35 -9.60 8.69
N ASN A 64 -25.31 -8.57 9.52
CA ASN A 64 -24.93 -8.71 10.93
C ASN A 64 -26.08 -9.48 11.60
N MET A 65 -26.02 -10.82 11.51
CA MET A 65 -26.82 -11.69 12.35
C MET A 65 -26.33 -11.51 13.78
N ALA A 66 -27.03 -10.66 14.54
CA ALA A 66 -26.86 -10.50 15.96
C ALA A 66 -27.21 -11.84 16.64
N GLY A 67 -26.21 -12.54 17.17
CA GLY A 67 -26.45 -13.70 18.03
C GLY A 67 -25.48 -14.88 17.91
N GLN A 68 -24.65 -14.94 16.86
CA GLN A 68 -23.64 -16.00 16.77
C GLN A 68 -22.29 -15.48 17.29
N PRO A 69 -21.64 -16.13 18.28
CA PRO A 69 -20.27 -15.80 18.62
C PRO A 69 -19.45 -15.89 17.33
N PRO A 70 -18.59 -14.89 17.02
CA PRO A 70 -17.89 -14.85 15.75
C PRO A 70 -17.16 -16.18 15.59
N ALA A 71 -17.53 -16.95 14.55
CA ALA A 71 -16.81 -18.16 14.17
C ALA A 71 -15.32 -17.79 14.22
N LYS A 72 -14.53 -18.52 15.03
CA LYS A 72 -13.12 -18.21 15.28
C LYS A 72 -12.49 -18.00 13.91
N ARG A 73 -12.20 -16.74 13.55
CA ARG A 73 -11.61 -16.40 12.26
C ARG A 73 -10.38 -17.27 12.18
N GLN A 74 -10.34 -18.21 11.23
CA GLN A 74 -9.12 -18.95 10.94
C GLN A 74 -8.04 -17.88 10.83
N GLN A 75 -7.13 -17.89 11.80
CA GLN A 75 -6.04 -16.94 11.84
C GLN A 75 -5.19 -17.30 10.63
N HIS A 76 -5.44 -16.64 9.50
CA HIS A 76 -4.59 -16.77 8.34
C HIS A 76 -3.19 -16.43 8.82
N THR A 77 -2.33 -17.44 8.85
CA THR A 77 -0.93 -17.28 9.22
C THR A 77 -0.37 -16.21 8.30
N ALA A 78 0.04 -15.08 8.89
CA ALA A 78 0.51 -13.96 8.10
C ALA A 78 1.76 -14.40 7.33
N ILE A 79 1.69 -14.38 6.01
CA ILE A 79 2.84 -14.60 5.14
C ILE A 79 3.67 -13.31 5.13
N CYS A 80 4.95 -13.42 5.43
CA CYS A 80 5.88 -12.31 5.42
C CYS A 80 6.07 -11.80 3.99
N VAL A 81 5.80 -10.52 3.74
CA VAL A 81 5.99 -9.89 2.42
C VAL A 81 7.45 -9.87 1.94
N PHE A 82 8.40 -9.98 2.88
CA PHE A 82 9.83 -9.91 2.58
C PHE A 82 10.42 -11.27 2.20
N CYS A 83 10.26 -12.31 3.03
CA CYS A 83 10.83 -13.64 2.77
C CYS A 83 9.82 -14.69 2.30
N GLY A 84 8.51 -14.45 2.46
CA GLY A 84 7.47 -15.41 2.09
C GLY A 84 7.18 -16.49 3.14
N GLU A 85 7.82 -16.45 4.32
CA GLU A 85 7.62 -17.42 5.39
C GLU A 85 6.45 -17.04 6.32
N HIS A 86 6.03 -17.97 7.18
CA HIS A 86 4.93 -17.80 8.13
C HIS A 86 5.35 -17.01 9.37
N HIS A 87 5.45 -15.69 9.24
CA HIS A 87 5.61 -14.77 10.36
C HIS A 87 5.15 -13.36 9.99
N SER A 88 4.89 -12.54 11.01
CA SER A 88 4.64 -11.11 10.82
C SER A 88 5.86 -10.43 10.19
N ALA A 89 5.65 -9.65 9.13
CA ALA A 89 6.72 -8.90 8.45
C ALA A 89 7.59 -8.05 9.39
N VAL A 90 7.03 -7.61 10.51
CA VAL A 90 7.74 -6.89 11.57
C VAL A 90 8.85 -7.74 12.19
N MET A 91 8.58 -9.02 12.43
CA MET A 91 9.47 -10.01 13.06
C MET A 91 10.33 -10.78 12.05
N CYS A 92 10.51 -10.25 10.84
CA CYS A 92 11.32 -10.93 9.84
C CYS A 92 12.80 -10.93 10.25
N GLU A 93 13.33 -12.10 10.58
CA GLU A 93 14.73 -12.29 10.99
C GLU A 93 15.71 -12.20 9.82
N ARG A 94 15.25 -12.53 8.60
CA ARG A 94 16.07 -12.46 7.39
C ARG A 94 16.40 -11.02 6.99
N PHE A 95 15.49 -10.10 7.27
CA PHE A 95 15.63 -8.69 6.89
C PHE A 95 15.42 -7.82 8.13
N LYS A 96 16.50 -7.62 8.90
CA LYS A 96 16.46 -6.91 10.19
C LYS A 96 16.49 -5.40 10.02
N SER A 97 17.13 -4.89 8.97
CA SER A 97 17.28 -3.45 8.73
C SER A 97 16.13 -2.87 7.91
N SER A 98 15.68 -1.66 8.28
CA SER A 98 14.71 -0.91 7.50
C SER A 98 15.17 -0.73 6.06
N ALA A 99 16.44 -0.35 5.86
CA ALA A 99 16.99 -0.10 4.53
C ALA A 99 16.89 -1.33 3.62
N GLN A 100 17.18 -2.52 4.15
CA GLN A 100 17.01 -3.78 3.40
C GLN A 100 15.54 -4.01 3.05
N ARG A 101 14.63 -3.79 4.00
CA ARG A 101 13.19 -3.97 3.78
C ARG A 101 12.66 -3.02 2.70
N TRP A 102 13.10 -1.75 2.68
CA TRP A 102 12.80 -0.79 1.61
C TRP A 102 13.32 -1.26 0.25
N GLY A 103 14.58 -1.70 0.20
CA GLY A 103 15.19 -2.22 -1.03
C GLY A 103 14.42 -3.41 -1.62
N ILE A 104 13.93 -4.31 -0.77
CA ILE A 104 13.18 -5.50 -1.22
C ILE A 104 11.81 -5.14 -1.77
N LEU A 105 11.08 -4.19 -1.16
CA LEU A 105 9.82 -3.75 -1.76
C LEU A 105 10.04 -3.09 -3.12
N GLY A 106 11.08 -2.25 -3.23
CA GLY A 106 11.47 -1.65 -4.50
C GLY A 106 11.79 -2.69 -5.56
N ALA A 107 12.64 -3.67 -5.23
CA ALA A 107 13.04 -4.75 -6.13
C ALA A 107 11.86 -5.67 -6.52
N LYS A 108 10.92 -5.92 -5.61
CA LYS A 108 9.72 -6.73 -5.88
C LYS A 108 8.56 -5.95 -6.50
N GLY A 109 8.68 -4.63 -6.65
CA GLY A 109 7.60 -3.76 -7.13
C GLY A 109 6.37 -3.74 -6.23
N LEU A 110 6.56 -3.83 -4.91
CA LEU A 110 5.48 -3.83 -3.93
C LEU A 110 5.21 -2.41 -3.40
N CYS A 111 3.93 -2.10 -3.19
CA CYS A 111 3.52 -0.81 -2.65
C CYS A 111 4.06 -0.58 -1.22
N HIS A 112 4.72 0.56 -1.00
CA HIS A 112 5.31 0.91 0.29
C HIS A 112 4.28 1.14 1.42
N SER A 113 3.03 1.45 1.07
CA SER A 113 1.97 1.67 2.07
C SER A 113 1.27 0.38 2.52
N CYS A 114 1.14 -0.62 1.65
CA CYS A 114 0.36 -1.82 1.95
C CYS A 114 1.03 -3.17 1.66
N GLY A 115 2.20 -3.19 1.01
CA GLY A 115 2.92 -4.41 0.63
C GLY A 115 2.29 -5.24 -0.49
N GLY A 116 1.31 -4.68 -1.21
CA GLY A 116 0.62 -5.35 -2.32
C GLY A 116 1.26 -5.06 -3.68
N LYS A 117 0.94 -5.89 -4.69
CA LYS A 117 1.38 -5.70 -6.08
C LYS A 117 0.51 -4.65 -6.77
N HIS A 118 0.88 -3.38 -6.65
CA HIS A 118 0.31 -2.25 -7.40
C HIS A 118 1.14 -0.99 -7.19
N GLN A 119 0.86 0.04 -8.01
CA GLN A 119 1.49 1.35 -7.91
C GLN A 119 0.97 2.15 -6.72
N GLN A 120 1.85 2.92 -6.07
CA GLN A 120 1.51 3.75 -4.91
C GLN A 120 0.31 4.68 -5.17
N ALA A 121 0.21 5.22 -6.39
CA ALA A 121 -0.85 6.15 -6.79
C ALA A 121 -2.26 5.53 -6.74
N THR A 122 -2.38 4.23 -7.03
CA THR A 122 -3.65 3.48 -7.06
C THR A 122 -3.93 2.73 -5.76
N CYS A 123 -3.06 2.89 -4.75
CA CYS A 123 -3.23 2.22 -3.47
C CYS A 123 -4.37 2.85 -2.66
N ASN A 124 -5.42 2.06 -2.36
CA ASN A 124 -6.50 2.45 -1.46
C ASN A 124 -6.04 2.75 -0.02
N LYS A 125 -4.82 2.36 0.34
CA LYS A 125 -4.21 2.56 1.66
C LYS A 125 -3.03 3.52 1.61
N ARG A 126 -2.88 4.33 0.55
CA ARG A 126 -1.77 5.27 0.38
C ARG A 126 -1.64 6.26 1.54
N ASP A 127 -2.78 6.72 2.08
CA ASP A 127 -2.87 7.69 3.19
C ASP A 127 -2.67 7.06 4.57
N ARG A 128 -2.50 5.73 4.64
CA ARG A 128 -2.27 5.03 5.91
C ARG A 128 -0.94 5.48 6.52
N LYS A 129 -1.03 6.01 7.73
CA LYS A 129 0.12 6.44 8.52
C LYS A 129 0.71 5.29 9.34
N CYS A 130 2.04 5.25 9.39
CA CYS A 130 2.81 4.41 10.28
C CYS A 130 2.40 4.66 11.74
N GLN A 131 2.29 3.60 12.53
CA GLN A 131 1.87 3.74 13.93
C GLN A 131 2.93 4.40 14.82
N VAL A 132 4.21 4.30 14.43
CA VAL A 132 5.34 4.84 15.19
C VAL A 132 5.64 6.27 14.77
N CYS A 133 6.11 6.49 13.54
CA CYS A 133 6.56 7.83 13.09
C CYS A 133 5.50 8.67 12.36
N LYS A 134 4.26 8.16 12.21
CA LYS A 134 3.12 8.83 11.55
C LYS A 134 3.31 9.21 10.06
N LYS A 135 4.42 8.82 9.42
CA LYS A 135 4.65 8.98 7.97
C LYS A 135 3.91 7.90 7.15
N PRO A 136 3.61 8.14 5.86
CA PRO A 136 2.88 7.17 5.03
C PRO A 136 3.78 6.01 4.57
N HIS A 137 3.79 4.92 5.36
CA HIS A 137 4.44 3.65 5.01
C HIS A 137 3.92 2.50 5.88
N LEU A 138 4.19 1.27 5.45
CA LEU A 138 3.95 0.05 6.23
C LEU A 138 4.82 0.06 7.50
N SER A 139 4.24 -0.15 8.70
CA SER A 139 4.99 -0.06 9.98
C SER A 139 6.25 -0.93 10.02
N ALA A 140 6.29 -2.07 9.31
CA ALA A 140 7.47 -2.93 9.20
C ALA A 140 8.68 -2.27 8.49
N LEU A 141 8.46 -1.15 7.78
CA LEU A 141 9.48 -0.33 7.12
C LEU A 141 9.96 0.85 7.97
N CYS A 142 9.43 0.98 9.19
CA CYS A 142 9.80 2.10 10.04
C CYS A 142 11.10 1.78 10.78
N GLN A 143 12.10 2.65 10.65
CA GLN A 143 13.38 2.51 11.37
C GLN A 143 13.18 2.46 12.89
N ALA A 144 12.27 3.28 13.42
CA ALA A 144 12.00 3.35 14.85
C ALA A 144 11.39 2.05 15.41
N TYR A 145 10.70 1.26 14.58
CA TYR A 145 10.12 -0.03 15.01
C TYR A 145 11.21 -1.08 15.31
N LEU A 146 12.40 -0.90 14.75
CA LEU A 146 13.51 -1.85 14.85
C LEU A 146 14.44 -1.54 16.03
N THR A 147 14.09 -0.54 16.85
CA THR A 147 14.77 -0.27 18.11
C THR A 147 14.30 -1.28 19.17
N GLU A 148 15.22 -1.77 19.99
CA GLU A 148 14.99 -2.89 20.92
C GLU A 148 13.81 -2.67 21.88
N GLU A 149 13.56 -1.42 22.26
CA GLU A 149 12.45 -1.01 23.13
C GLU A 149 11.07 -1.29 22.54
N THR A 150 10.94 -1.29 21.20
CA THR A 150 9.65 -1.48 20.53
C THR A 150 9.38 -2.95 20.19
N ILE A 151 10.44 -3.75 20.06
CA ILE A 151 10.36 -5.17 19.67
C ILE A 151 9.88 -6.03 20.83
N THR A 152 10.38 -5.79 22.04
CA THR A 152 9.99 -6.52 23.26
C THR A 152 8.51 -6.33 23.62
N ALA A 153 7.97 -5.12 23.45
CA ALA A 153 6.54 -4.85 23.66
C ALA A 153 5.62 -5.52 22.62
N ALA A 154 6.14 -5.87 21.43
CA ALA A 154 5.38 -6.60 20.41
C ALA A 154 5.35 -8.12 20.65
N ILE A 155 6.38 -8.66 21.31
CA ILE A 155 6.51 -10.09 21.63
C ILE A 155 5.63 -10.48 22.83
N THR A 156 5.39 -9.56 23.77
CA THR A 156 4.66 -9.83 25.02
C THR A 156 3.13 -9.75 24.91
N LYS A 157 2.53 -9.64 23.72
CA LYS A 157 1.09 -9.90 23.59
C LYS A 157 0.87 -11.42 23.59
N PRO A 158 0.28 -12.01 24.65
CA PRO A 158 0.01 -13.43 24.67
C PRO A 158 -1.05 -13.75 23.62
N SER A 159 -0.61 -14.20 22.45
CA SER A 159 -1.45 -15.02 21.58
C SER A 159 -1.61 -16.35 22.29
N LYS A 160 -2.75 -16.55 22.94
CA LYS A 160 -3.13 -17.78 23.63
C LYS A 160 -3.13 -18.95 22.63
N ALA A 161 -1.99 -19.60 22.46
CA ALA A 161 -1.85 -20.88 21.78
C ALA A 161 -1.11 -21.81 22.74
N ALA A 162 -1.89 -22.69 23.36
CA ALA A 162 -1.39 -23.83 24.11
C ALA A 162 -0.71 -24.79 23.13
N SER A 163 0.52 -25.17 23.45
CA SER A 163 1.17 -26.37 22.94
C SER A 163 1.75 -27.09 24.15
N ASP A 164 0.93 -27.94 24.76
CA ASP A 164 1.39 -28.99 25.63
C ASP A 164 2.18 -29.97 24.75
N THR A 165 3.48 -30.06 24.97
CA THR A 165 4.28 -31.17 24.44
C THR A 165 5.13 -31.68 25.57
N THR A 166 4.48 -32.53 26.37
CA THR A 166 5.12 -33.46 27.28
C THR A 166 6.12 -34.31 26.49
N VAL A 167 7.42 -34.01 26.65
CA VAL A 167 8.52 -34.88 26.21
C VAL A 167 8.65 -35.99 27.25
N LYS A 168 8.33 -37.22 26.84
CA LYS A 168 8.54 -38.42 27.67
C LYS A 168 9.95 -38.94 27.41
N GLU A 169 10.82 -38.68 28.36
CA GLU A 169 12.19 -39.18 28.47
C GLU A 169 12.16 -40.71 28.49
N GLN A 170 12.82 -41.36 27.53
CA GLN A 170 13.09 -42.80 27.56
C GLN A 170 14.54 -42.99 28.01
N GLU A 171 14.71 -43.24 29.31
CA GLU A 171 15.97 -43.70 29.87
C GLU A 171 16.31 -45.09 29.33
N GLY A 172 17.44 -45.17 28.63
CA GLY A 172 18.04 -46.43 28.21
C GLY A 172 18.51 -47.23 29.43
N HIS A 173 17.94 -48.42 29.61
CA HIS A 173 18.50 -49.44 30.48
C HIS A 173 19.58 -50.21 29.72
N ASN A 174 20.84 -49.90 30.04
CA ASN A 174 22.01 -50.72 29.73
C ASN A 174 22.53 -51.31 31.06
N GLN A 175 22.58 -52.64 31.14
CA GLN A 175 23.37 -53.46 32.06
C GLN A 175 23.25 -54.90 31.52
N ALA A 176 24.31 -55.41 30.89
CA ALA A 176 25.46 -56.12 31.47
C ALA A 176 25.14 -57.60 31.70
#